data_AF-A0A959W6R9-F1
#
_entry.id   AF-A0A959W6R9-F1
#
_cell.length_a   1.000
_cell.length_b   1.000
_cell.length_c   1.000
_cell.angle_alpha   90.00
_cell.angle_beta   90.00
_cell.angle_gamma   90.00
#
_symmetry.space_group_name_H-M   'P 1'
#
loop_
_entity.id
_entity.type
_entity.pdbx_description
1 polymer ?
#
loop_
_entity_poly.entity_id
_entity_poly.type
_entity_poly.pdbx_seq_one_letter_code
_entity_poly.pdbx_strand_id
1 'polypeptide(L)'
;MRRGGKHSQRGLEVLMLRRGSEARFMPGVWVFAGGVVEEADDEAAGREEIEGVDAEEMAHRICGARELREEAGLDVAATGLHPWSRWITPVQVPMRFDTRFYVGLAPAHAKPTPDGKEMSEARWVAPVDALGDFAEGTFELSFPTIKHLEELRDLGDADAVLAEAAGRPVVPLTPKVVATEDGFDVLLPGEPGFDEA
;
A
#
# COMPACT_ATOMS: atom_id res chain seq x y z
N MET A 1 5.69 4.21 6.17
CA MET A 1 7.15 3.93 6.12
C MET A 1 7.86 4.60 7.29
N ARG A 2 9.10 4.21 7.59
CA ARG A 2 9.98 4.90 8.53
C ARG A 2 11.41 4.97 8.00
N ARG A 3 12.20 5.87 8.57
CA ARG A 3 13.65 5.91 8.38
C ARG A 3 14.26 4.75 9.20
N GLY A 4 14.78 3.76 8.51
CA GLY A 4 15.41 2.55 9.06
C GLY A 4 16.94 2.52 8.88
N GLY A 5 17.55 1.41 9.31
CA GLY A 5 18.99 1.12 9.18
C GLY A 5 19.80 1.29 10.48
N LYS A 6 20.83 0.45 10.67
CA LYS A 6 21.90 0.73 11.66
C LYS A 6 22.76 1.88 11.12
N HIS A 7 23.28 2.71 12.02
CA HIS A 7 24.09 3.92 11.78
C HIS A 7 24.78 4.01 10.41
N SER A 8 24.61 5.17 9.74
CA SER A 8 25.14 5.61 8.43
C SER A 8 24.41 5.17 7.17
N GLN A 9 23.53 4.17 7.22
CA GLN A 9 22.62 3.86 6.11
C GLN A 9 21.24 4.44 6.42
N ARG A 10 20.80 5.46 5.66
CA ARG A 10 19.40 5.91 5.65
C ARG A 10 18.60 4.83 4.92
N GLY A 11 18.22 3.77 5.61
CA GLY A 11 17.42 2.70 5.02
C GLY A 11 15.94 3.05 5.00
N LEU A 12 15.20 2.52 4.03
CA LEU A 12 13.74 2.53 4.04
C LEU A 12 13.23 1.25 4.71
N GLU A 13 12.31 1.39 5.67
CA GLU A 13 11.47 0.29 6.15
C GLU A 13 9.99 0.64 5.93
N VAL A 14 9.23 -0.35 5.47
CA VAL A 14 7.78 -0.27 5.29
C VAL A 14 7.08 -1.10 6.36
N LEU A 15 5.86 -0.67 6.71
CA LEU A 15 5.02 -1.44 7.61
C LEU A 15 4.22 -2.44 6.77
N MET A 16 4.37 -3.72 7.08
CA MET A 16 3.61 -4.81 6.49
C MET A 16 2.78 -5.48 7.58
N LEU A 17 1.53 -5.82 7.24
CA LEU A 17 0.58 -6.52 8.11
C LEU A 17 0.25 -7.88 7.50
N ARG A 18 0.16 -8.92 8.33
CA ARG A 18 -0.21 -10.25 7.87
C ARG A 18 -1.68 -10.52 8.15
N ARG A 19 -2.46 -10.73 7.09
CA ARG A 19 -3.87 -11.08 7.21
C ARG A 19 -4.06 -12.37 7.99
N GLY A 20 -5.05 -12.41 8.87
CA GLY A 20 -5.41 -13.62 9.63
C GLY A 20 -5.76 -14.80 8.72
N SER A 21 -5.64 -16.02 9.24
CA SER A 21 -5.98 -17.25 8.51
C SER A 21 -7.46 -17.31 8.10
N GLU A 22 -8.34 -16.67 8.87
CA GLU A 22 -9.79 -16.65 8.65
C GLU A 22 -10.24 -15.51 7.71
N ALA A 23 -9.30 -14.76 7.13
CA ALA A 23 -9.63 -13.66 6.24
C ALA A 23 -10.34 -14.17 4.97
N ARG A 24 -11.49 -13.57 4.63
CA ARG A 24 -12.30 -13.95 3.45
C ARG A 24 -11.59 -13.76 2.11
N PHE A 25 -10.58 -12.91 2.09
CA PHE A 25 -9.79 -12.57 0.92
C PHE A 25 -8.31 -12.62 1.30
N MET A 26 -7.50 -13.33 0.53
CA MET A 26 -6.04 -13.44 0.71
C MET A 26 -5.60 -13.77 2.16
N PRO A 27 -6.04 -14.90 2.77
CA PRO A 27 -5.60 -15.28 4.11
C PRO A 27 -4.09 -15.54 4.16
N GLY A 28 -3.43 -15.05 5.22
CA GLY A 28 -1.99 -15.25 5.42
C GLY A 28 -1.06 -14.39 4.57
N VAL A 29 -1.59 -13.62 3.60
CA VAL A 29 -0.85 -12.71 2.72
C VAL A 29 -0.44 -11.45 3.48
N TRP A 30 0.76 -10.95 3.20
CA TRP A 30 1.26 -9.68 3.71
C TRP A 30 0.78 -8.51 2.84
N VAL A 31 0.20 -7.52 3.50
CA VAL A 31 -0.43 -6.34 2.87
C VAL A 31 0.01 -5.05 3.56
N PHE A 32 -0.20 -3.93 2.89
CA PHE A 32 -0.25 -2.64 3.57
C PHE A 32 -1.59 -2.49 4.29
N ALA A 33 -1.63 -1.61 5.30
CA ALA A 33 -2.89 -1.28 5.95
C ALA A 33 -3.86 -0.60 4.98
N GLY A 34 -5.14 -0.90 5.09
CA GLY A 34 -6.15 -0.23 4.27
C GLY A 34 -7.49 -0.95 4.20
N GLY A 35 -8.49 -0.20 3.75
CA GLY A 35 -9.87 -0.65 3.72
C GLY A 35 -10.73 0.21 2.80
N VAL A 36 -12.01 0.32 3.15
CA VAL A 36 -13.01 1.02 2.34
C VAL A 36 -13.32 2.37 2.98
N VAL A 37 -13.50 3.40 2.14
CA VAL A 37 -13.97 4.71 2.60
C VAL A 37 -15.38 4.56 3.16
N GLU A 38 -15.59 5.06 4.37
CA GLU A 38 -16.89 5.07 5.05
C GLU A 38 -17.49 6.47 5.07
N GLU A 39 -18.80 6.57 5.32
CA GLU A 39 -19.51 7.85 5.44
C GLU A 39 -18.86 8.79 6.48
N ALA A 40 -18.31 8.23 7.57
CA ALA A 40 -17.60 9.01 8.58
C ALA A 40 -16.31 9.67 8.04
N ASP A 41 -15.65 9.06 7.05
CA ASP A 41 -14.46 9.63 6.41
C ASP A 41 -14.85 10.80 5.51
N ASP A 42 -15.95 10.67 4.76
CA ASP A 42 -16.53 11.73 3.93
C ASP A 42 -16.98 12.93 4.79
N GLU A 43 -17.69 12.65 5.88
CA GLU A 43 -18.12 13.68 6.83
C GLU A 43 -16.94 14.41 7.47
N ALA A 44 -15.86 13.70 7.78
CA ALA A 44 -14.66 14.29 8.36
C ALA A 44 -13.91 15.14 7.32
N ALA A 45 -13.85 14.70 6.06
CA ALA A 45 -13.25 15.46 4.96
C ALA A 45 -13.96 16.80 4.72
N GLY A 46 -15.27 16.86 4.93
CA GLY A 46 -16.05 18.10 4.77
C GLY A 46 -15.86 19.16 5.88
N ARG A 47 -15.09 18.88 6.94
CA ARG A 47 -14.94 19.79 8.09
C ARG A 47 -13.79 20.78 7.97
N GLU A 48 -12.75 20.44 7.22
CA GLU A 48 -11.55 21.27 7.05
C GLU A 48 -11.14 21.31 5.57
N GLU A 49 -11.07 22.51 5.00
CA GLU A 49 -10.54 22.71 3.65
C GLU A 49 -9.01 22.77 3.69
N ILE A 50 -8.36 21.93 2.88
CA ILE A 50 -6.92 21.96 2.68
C ILE A 50 -6.63 22.41 1.26
N GLU A 51 -5.83 23.47 1.12
CA GLU A 51 -5.49 24.02 -0.18
C GLU A 51 -4.88 22.94 -1.10
N GLY A 52 -5.46 22.80 -2.29
CA GLY A 52 -5.00 21.84 -3.29
C GLY A 52 -5.41 20.38 -3.06
N VAL A 53 -6.25 20.10 -2.06
CA VAL A 53 -6.78 18.76 -1.79
C VAL A 53 -8.31 18.81 -1.78
N ASP A 54 -8.96 18.11 -2.70
CA ASP A 54 -10.42 18.03 -2.72
C ASP A 54 -10.96 17.09 -1.61
N ALA A 55 -12.27 17.17 -1.37
CA ALA A 55 -12.91 16.40 -0.30
C ALA A 55 -12.84 14.88 -0.53
N GLU A 56 -12.90 14.41 -1.78
CA GLU A 56 -12.81 12.98 -2.09
C GLU A 56 -11.41 12.45 -1.74
N GLU A 57 -10.37 13.16 -2.18
CA GLU A 57 -8.99 12.84 -1.87
C GLU A 57 -8.73 12.89 -0.35
N MET A 58 -9.28 13.88 0.34
CA MET A 58 -9.18 13.95 1.81
C MET A 58 -9.87 12.76 2.49
N ALA A 59 -11.07 12.36 2.04
CA ALA A 59 -11.78 11.20 2.60
C ALA A 59 -10.95 9.91 2.46
N HIS A 60 -10.28 9.70 1.33
CA HIS A 60 -9.41 8.55 1.15
C HIS A 60 -8.17 8.58 2.05
N ARG A 61 -7.58 9.76 2.31
CA ARG A 61 -6.48 9.89 3.28
C ARG A 61 -6.95 9.65 4.71
N ILE A 62 -8.14 10.12 5.06
CA ILE A 62 -8.75 9.87 6.38
C ILE A 62 -9.00 8.38 6.56
N CYS A 63 -9.57 7.70 5.56
CA CYS A 63 -9.71 6.25 5.53
C CYS A 63 -8.35 5.56 5.74
N GLY A 64 -7.32 5.91 4.96
CA GLY A 64 -5.98 5.32 5.13
C GLY A 64 -5.38 5.52 6.53
N ALA A 65 -5.57 6.69 7.14
CA ALA A 65 -5.13 6.98 8.50
C ALA A 65 -5.93 6.20 9.56
N ARG A 66 -7.24 6.07 9.36
CA ARG A 66 -8.15 5.29 10.22
C ARG A 66 -7.77 3.81 10.22
N GLU A 67 -7.57 3.22 9.04
CA GLU A 67 -7.19 1.81 8.88
C GLU A 67 -5.81 1.52 9.47
N LEU A 68 -4.84 2.42 9.31
CA LEU A 68 -3.53 2.30 9.98
C LEU A 68 -3.65 2.26 11.50
N ARG A 69 -4.55 3.07 12.08
CA ARG A 69 -4.81 3.06 13.52
C ARG A 69 -5.51 1.76 13.95
N GLU A 70 -6.52 1.34 13.20
CA GLU A 70 -7.34 0.17 13.53
C GLU A 70 -6.55 -1.14 13.41
N GLU A 71 -5.85 -1.32 12.29
CA GLU A 71 -5.16 -2.57 11.97
C GLU A 71 -3.75 -2.67 12.56
N ALA A 72 -3.09 -1.55 12.86
CA ALA A 72 -1.70 -1.53 13.31
C ALA A 72 -1.43 -0.66 14.55
N GLY A 73 -2.44 0.01 15.11
CA GLY A 73 -2.27 0.88 16.27
C GLY A 73 -1.37 2.09 16.00
N LEU A 74 -1.27 2.54 14.74
CA LEU A 74 -0.44 3.69 14.37
C LEU A 74 -1.28 4.91 14.02
N ASP A 75 -1.15 5.96 14.82
CA ASP A 75 -1.74 7.26 14.53
C ASP A 75 -0.84 8.05 13.56
N VAL A 76 -1.36 8.31 12.37
CA VAL A 76 -0.78 9.22 11.38
C VAL A 76 -1.80 10.30 11.02
N ALA A 77 -1.35 11.51 10.76
CA ALA A 77 -2.23 12.54 10.24
C ALA A 77 -2.58 12.24 8.77
N ALA A 78 -3.86 12.32 8.41
CA ALA A 78 -4.31 12.17 7.02
C ALA A 78 -3.58 13.15 6.07
N THR A 79 -3.25 14.34 6.55
CA THR A 79 -2.47 15.35 5.82
C THR A 79 -1.02 14.97 5.56
N GLY A 80 -0.48 14.02 6.33
CA GLY A 80 0.86 13.43 6.14
C GLY A 80 0.89 12.21 5.23
N LEU A 81 -0.25 11.83 4.63
CA LEU A 81 -0.34 10.82 3.59
C LEU A 81 -0.28 11.48 2.22
N HIS A 82 0.66 11.02 1.40
CA HIS A 82 0.90 11.51 0.05
C HIS A 82 0.47 10.46 -0.98
N PRO A 83 -0.27 10.84 -2.04
CA PRO A 83 -0.67 9.91 -3.10
C PRO A 83 0.53 9.20 -3.72
N TRP A 84 0.40 7.90 -3.97
CA TRP A 84 1.44 7.10 -4.59
C TRP A 84 0.99 6.46 -5.90
N SER A 85 -0.14 5.76 -5.87
CA SER A 85 -0.67 5.09 -7.07
C SER A 85 -2.18 4.85 -6.91
N ARG A 86 -2.85 4.53 -8.02
CA ARG A 86 -4.26 4.11 -8.01
C ARG A 86 -4.41 2.87 -8.87
N TRP A 87 -4.80 1.76 -8.27
CA TRP A 87 -4.94 0.46 -8.94
C TRP A 87 -6.39 0.05 -8.99
N ILE A 88 -6.89 -0.24 -10.19
CA ILE A 88 -8.22 -0.78 -10.41
C ILE A 88 -8.09 -2.25 -10.72
N THR A 89 -8.78 -3.07 -9.94
CA THR A 89 -8.79 -4.51 -10.15
C THR A 89 -9.44 -4.83 -11.51
N PRO A 90 -8.84 -5.71 -12.34
CA PRO A 90 -9.37 -6.06 -13.66
C PRO A 90 -10.79 -6.64 -13.56
N VAL A 91 -11.58 -6.46 -14.62
CA VAL A 91 -12.99 -6.93 -14.66
C VAL A 91 -13.13 -8.45 -14.57
N GLN A 92 -12.07 -9.18 -14.93
CA GLN A 92 -11.99 -10.64 -14.89
C GLN A 92 -11.92 -11.20 -13.47
N VAL A 93 -11.57 -10.38 -12.47
CA VAL A 93 -11.45 -10.81 -11.08
C VAL A 93 -12.81 -10.63 -10.38
N PRO A 94 -13.37 -11.66 -9.71
CA PRO A 94 -14.71 -11.57 -9.10
C PRO A 94 -14.85 -10.49 -8.03
N MET A 95 -13.80 -10.27 -7.24
CA MET A 95 -13.75 -9.23 -6.22
C MET A 95 -12.88 -8.10 -6.74
N ARG A 96 -13.46 -6.89 -6.83
CA ARG A 96 -12.81 -5.75 -7.46
C ARG A 96 -12.73 -4.58 -6.50
N PHE A 97 -11.58 -3.93 -6.53
CA PHE A 97 -11.31 -2.70 -5.79
C PHE A 97 -10.75 -1.63 -6.74
N ASP A 98 -11.08 -0.37 -6.45
CA ASP A 98 -10.43 0.82 -6.97
C ASP A 98 -9.62 1.42 -5.81
N THR A 99 -8.36 1.01 -5.70
CA THR A 99 -7.54 1.24 -4.51
C THR A 99 -6.59 2.40 -4.77
N ARG A 100 -6.67 3.44 -3.95
CA ARG A 100 -5.65 4.51 -3.88
C ARG A 100 -4.61 4.14 -2.83
N PHE A 101 -3.34 4.11 -3.21
CA PHE A 101 -2.21 3.88 -2.32
C PHE A 101 -1.57 5.20 -1.91
N TYR A 102 -1.10 5.24 -0.66
CA TYR A 102 -0.47 6.39 -0.07
C TYR A 102 0.85 6.02 0.59
N VAL A 103 1.77 6.97 0.64
CA VAL A 103 3.00 6.90 1.43
C VAL A 103 3.00 7.98 2.50
N GLY A 104 3.55 7.68 3.67
CA GLY A 104 3.65 8.61 4.79
C GLY A 104 4.66 8.14 5.82
N LEU A 105 5.20 9.09 6.60
CA LEU A 105 6.11 8.77 7.70
C LEU A 105 5.32 8.40 8.95
N ALA A 106 5.63 7.24 9.52
CA ALA A 106 5.13 6.86 10.82
C ALA A 106 5.78 7.71 11.93
N PRO A 107 5.12 7.83 13.10
CA PRO A 107 5.72 8.44 14.27
C PRO A 107 7.08 7.82 14.61
N ALA A 108 8.01 8.64 15.12
CA ALA A 108 9.32 8.15 15.52
C ALA A 108 9.18 7.03 16.57
N HIS A 109 9.92 5.95 16.38
CA HIS A 109 9.91 4.77 17.26
C HIS A 109 8.55 4.07 17.39
N ALA A 110 7.61 4.32 16.47
CA ALA A 110 6.32 3.66 16.42
C ALA A 110 6.47 2.12 16.42
N LYS A 111 5.82 1.48 17.38
CA LYS A 111 5.72 0.02 17.48
C LYS A 111 4.31 -0.39 17.03
N PRO A 112 4.18 -1.04 15.85
CA PRO A 112 2.88 -1.47 15.37
C PRO A 112 2.34 -2.58 16.26
N THR A 113 1.04 -2.54 16.51
CA THR A 113 0.29 -3.54 17.27
C THR A 113 -0.87 -3.99 16.40
N PRO A 114 -0.79 -5.20 15.81
CA PRO A 114 -1.90 -5.71 15.01
C PRO A 114 -3.15 -5.88 15.88
N ASP A 115 -4.33 -5.69 15.28
CA ASP A 115 -5.61 -5.76 15.98
C ASP A 115 -5.95 -7.15 16.57
N GLY A 116 -5.27 -8.20 16.08
CA GLY A 116 -5.47 -9.58 16.47
C GLY A 116 -6.76 -10.21 15.95
N LYS A 117 -7.52 -9.50 15.09
CA LYS A 117 -8.76 -9.98 14.48
C LYS A 117 -8.59 -10.12 12.98
N GLU A 118 -8.30 -9.02 12.31
CA GLU A 118 -8.06 -8.99 10.87
C GLU A 118 -6.58 -9.20 10.54
N MET A 119 -5.71 -8.60 11.35
CA MET A 119 -4.26 -8.70 11.23
C MET A 119 -3.70 -9.52 12.38
N SER A 120 -2.91 -10.52 12.01
CA SER A 120 -2.28 -11.46 12.93
C SER A 120 -0.86 -11.03 13.34
N GLU A 121 -0.15 -10.35 12.44
CA GLU A 121 1.23 -9.91 12.63
C GLU A 121 1.44 -8.54 12.01
N ALA A 122 2.40 -7.80 12.55
CA ALA A 122 2.87 -6.54 11.98
C ALA A 122 4.40 -6.50 12.00
N ARG A 123 5.03 -6.07 10.90
CA ARG A 123 6.48 -6.00 10.76
C ARG A 123 6.91 -4.71 10.07
N TRP A 124 7.94 -4.09 10.63
CA TRP A 124 8.79 -3.18 9.87
C TRP A 124 9.80 -4.02 9.10
N VAL A 125 9.83 -3.87 7.78
CA VAL A 125 10.71 -4.66 6.90
C VAL A 125 11.28 -3.76 5.81
N ALA A 126 12.53 -3.98 5.42
CA ALA A 126 13.08 -3.30 4.25
C ALA A 126 12.46 -3.87 2.98
N PRO A 127 12.14 -3.06 1.95
CA PRO A 127 11.54 -3.59 0.72
C PRO A 127 12.36 -4.71 0.06
N VAL A 128 13.69 -4.60 0.11
CA VAL A 128 14.60 -5.64 -0.40
C VAL A 128 14.46 -6.97 0.34
N ASP A 129 14.29 -6.93 1.67
CA ASP A 129 14.14 -8.12 2.49
C ASP A 129 12.77 -8.77 2.25
N ALA A 130 11.70 -7.98 2.18
CA ALA A 130 10.35 -8.49 1.89
C ALA A 130 10.27 -9.19 0.53
N LEU A 131 10.94 -8.65 -0.50
CA LEU A 131 11.02 -9.26 -1.82
C LEU A 131 11.88 -10.53 -1.82
N GLY A 132 12.98 -10.55 -1.05
CA GLY A 132 13.81 -11.73 -0.85
C GLY A 132 13.03 -12.87 -0.18
N ASP A 133 12.38 -12.57 0.94
CA ASP A 133 11.56 -13.53 1.68
C ASP A 133 10.38 -14.05 0.84
N PHE A 134 9.80 -13.21 -0.04
CA PHE A 134 8.78 -13.63 -1.01
C PHE A 134 9.34 -14.61 -2.04
N ALA A 135 10.51 -14.34 -2.62
CA ALA A 135 11.16 -15.26 -3.56
C ALA A 135 11.49 -16.62 -2.92
N GLU A 136 11.71 -16.65 -1.60
CA GLU A 136 11.91 -17.87 -0.81
C GLU A 136 10.58 -18.53 -0.35
N GLY A 137 9.43 -17.93 -0.64
CA GLY A 137 8.10 -18.45 -0.28
C GLY A 137 7.75 -18.31 1.20
N THR A 138 8.41 -17.40 1.93
CA THR A 138 8.18 -17.19 3.38
C THR A 138 7.43 -15.90 3.70
N PHE A 139 7.22 -15.04 2.69
CA PHE A 139 6.51 -13.77 2.80
C PHE A 139 5.56 -13.60 1.62
N GLU A 140 4.39 -14.24 1.68
CA GLU A 140 3.41 -14.22 0.59
C GLU A 140 2.91 -12.79 0.30
N LEU A 141 2.97 -12.36 -0.95
CA LEU A 141 2.63 -11.00 -1.38
C LEU A 141 1.68 -11.03 -2.58
N SER A 142 0.79 -10.03 -2.66
CA SER A 142 -0.01 -9.79 -3.86
C SER A 142 0.79 -9.02 -4.92
N PHE A 143 0.43 -9.16 -6.19
CA PHE A 143 1.12 -8.51 -7.30
C PHE A 143 1.24 -6.97 -7.15
N PRO A 144 0.17 -6.22 -6.79
CA PRO A 144 0.31 -4.79 -6.54
C PRO A 144 1.33 -4.49 -5.43
N THR A 145 1.35 -5.28 -4.35
CA THR A 145 2.32 -5.09 -3.26
C THR A 145 3.75 -5.34 -3.73
N ILE A 146 3.99 -6.37 -4.55
CA ILE A 146 5.31 -6.65 -5.13
C ILE A 146 5.80 -5.44 -5.93
N LYS A 147 4.96 -4.88 -6.81
CA LYS A 147 5.33 -3.69 -7.62
C LYS A 147 5.66 -2.48 -6.78
N HIS A 148 4.88 -2.23 -5.73
CA HIS A 148 5.20 -1.16 -4.78
C HIS A 148 6.53 -1.38 -4.08
N LEU A 149 6.82 -2.61 -3.62
CA LEU A 149 8.09 -2.91 -2.95
C LEU A 149 9.30 -2.79 -3.90
N GLU A 150 9.15 -3.17 -5.17
CA GLU A 150 10.17 -2.97 -6.22
C GLU A 150 10.50 -1.48 -6.40
N GLU A 151 9.48 -0.63 -6.55
CA GLU A 151 9.67 0.82 -6.68
C GLU A 151 10.32 1.44 -5.43
N LEU A 152 9.83 1.05 -4.24
CA LEU A 152 10.34 1.56 -2.97
C LEU A 152 11.79 1.10 -2.70
N ARG A 153 12.16 -0.11 -3.10
CA ARG A 153 13.54 -0.60 -3.07
C ARG A 153 14.44 0.30 -3.91
N ASP A 154 14.02 0.65 -5.12
CA ASP A 154 14.83 1.41 -6.08
C ASP A 154 15.06 2.87 -5.63
N LEU A 155 14.14 3.44 -4.83
CA LEU A 155 14.31 4.75 -4.20
C LEU A 155 15.23 4.73 -2.97
N GLY A 156 15.32 3.59 -2.27
CA GLY A 156 16.31 3.31 -1.23
C GLY A 156 16.04 3.92 0.15
N ASP A 157 15.52 5.15 0.24
CA ASP A 157 15.26 5.84 1.51
C ASP A 157 13.93 6.61 1.57
N ALA A 158 13.45 6.88 2.78
CA ALA A 158 12.13 7.50 2.99
C ALA A 158 12.06 8.98 2.55
N ASP A 159 13.19 9.70 2.53
CA ASP A 159 13.21 11.09 2.08
C ASP A 159 13.09 11.13 0.53
N ALA A 160 13.75 10.20 -0.17
CA ALA A 160 13.60 10.03 -1.62
C ALA A 160 12.16 9.66 -2.00
N VAL A 161 11.51 8.75 -1.24
CA VAL A 161 10.10 8.38 -1.46
C VAL A 161 9.18 9.58 -1.28
N LEU A 162 9.37 10.39 -0.23
CA LEU A 162 8.56 11.61 -0.03
C LEU A 162 8.79 12.65 -1.12
N ALA A 163 10.04 12.83 -1.56
CA ALA A 163 10.38 13.76 -2.64
C ALA A 163 9.70 13.34 -3.96
N GLU A 164 9.72 12.05 -4.28
CA GLU A 164 9.01 11.50 -5.44
C GLU A 164 7.49 11.71 -5.32
N ALA A 165 6.91 11.37 -4.17
CA ALA A 165 5.47 11.49 -3.94
C ALA A 165 4.94 12.93 -4.08
N ALA A 166 5.76 13.95 -3.81
CA ALA A 166 5.36 15.35 -3.92
C ALA A 166 5.06 15.81 -5.36
N GLY A 167 5.67 15.17 -6.37
CA GLY A 167 5.51 15.52 -7.78
C GLY A 167 4.86 14.42 -8.63
N ARG A 168 4.57 13.25 -8.05
CA ARG A 168 4.10 12.07 -8.77
C ARG A 168 2.66 12.26 -9.28
N PRO A 169 2.40 12.18 -10.59
CA PRO A 169 1.04 12.10 -11.10
C PRO A 169 0.45 10.73 -10.77
N VAL A 170 -0.72 10.72 -10.10
CA VAL A 170 -1.45 9.49 -9.81
C VAL A 170 -2.59 9.32 -10.81
N VAL A 171 -2.37 8.45 -11.80
CA VAL A 171 -3.37 8.05 -12.79
C VAL A 171 -3.89 6.63 -12.48
N PRO A 172 -5.16 6.33 -12.76
CA PRO A 172 -5.68 4.98 -12.59
C PRO A 172 -4.95 3.98 -13.48
N LEU A 173 -4.45 2.92 -12.87
CA LEU A 173 -3.82 1.77 -13.53
C LEU A 173 -4.74 0.56 -13.41
N THR A 174 -5.15 0.00 -14.54
CA THR A 174 -5.91 -1.25 -14.59
C THR A 174 -5.05 -2.32 -15.27
N PRO A 175 -4.52 -3.31 -14.54
CA PRO A 175 -3.80 -4.41 -15.17
C PRO A 175 -4.71 -5.28 -16.05
N LYS A 176 -4.14 -6.15 -16.87
CA LYS A 176 -4.85 -7.25 -17.52
C LYS A 176 -4.31 -8.58 -17.02
N VAL A 177 -5.20 -9.54 -16.78
CA VAL A 177 -4.81 -10.92 -16.48
C VAL A 177 -4.90 -11.71 -17.78
N VAL A 178 -3.78 -12.28 -18.21
CA VAL A 178 -3.69 -13.09 -19.44
C VAL A 178 -3.40 -14.54 -19.09
N ALA A 179 -4.04 -15.47 -19.79
CA ALA A 179 -3.74 -16.88 -19.63
C ALA A 179 -2.41 -17.23 -20.33
N THR A 180 -1.59 -18.04 -19.68
CA THR A 180 -0.32 -18.56 -20.21
C THR A 180 -0.33 -20.09 -20.18
N GLU A 181 0.66 -20.75 -20.80
CA GLU A 181 0.77 -22.22 -20.76
C GLU A 181 0.90 -22.76 -19.32
N ASP A 182 1.56 -21.99 -18.44
CA ASP A 182 1.85 -22.37 -17.05
C ASP A 182 0.89 -21.73 -16.03
N GLY A 183 -0.15 -21.02 -16.48
CA GLY A 183 -1.17 -20.43 -15.60
C GLY A 183 -1.68 -19.08 -16.10
N PHE A 184 -1.35 -18.02 -15.37
CA PHE A 184 -1.73 -16.65 -15.71
C PHE A 184 -0.57 -15.70 -15.48
N ASP A 185 -0.56 -14.62 -16.26
CA ASP A 185 0.35 -13.50 -16.10
C ASP A 185 -0.44 -12.19 -15.96
N VAL A 186 0.21 -11.15 -15.43
CA VAL A 186 -0.38 -9.84 -15.23
C VAL A 186 0.38 -8.80 -16.05
N LEU A 187 -0.30 -8.23 -17.06
CA LEU A 187 0.23 -7.17 -17.88
C LEU A 187 -0.16 -5.80 -17.32
N LEU A 188 0.80 -4.90 -17.22
CA LEU A 188 0.60 -3.49 -16.87
C LEU A 188 0.39 -2.65 -18.13
N PRO A 189 -0.39 -1.55 -18.06
CA PRO A 189 -0.53 -0.62 -19.18
C PRO A 189 0.83 -0.14 -19.71
N GLY A 190 1.04 -0.27 -21.03
CA GLY A 190 2.29 0.09 -21.70
C GLY A 190 3.31 -1.05 -21.83
N GLU A 191 3.07 -2.21 -21.23
CA GLU A 191 3.89 -3.40 -21.48
C GLU A 191 3.54 -4.04 -22.84
N PRO A 192 4.52 -4.69 -23.52
CA PRO A 192 4.26 -5.40 -24.76
C PRO A 192 3.14 -6.44 -24.61
N GLY A 193 2.19 -6.45 -25.54
CA GLY A 193 1.05 -7.37 -25.50
C GLY A 193 -0.16 -6.87 -24.69
N PHE A 194 -0.04 -5.73 -23.98
CA PHE A 194 -1.14 -5.21 -23.17
C PHE A 194 -2.33 -4.79 -24.02
N ASP A 195 -2.13 -4.11 -25.15
CA ASP A 195 -3.23 -3.58 -25.97
C ASP A 195 -3.98 -4.70 -26.71
N GLU A 196 -3.28 -5.79 -27.04
CA GLU A 196 -3.83 -6.96 -27.74
C GLU A 196 -4.58 -7.96 -26.84
N ALA A 197 -4.31 -7.92 -25.54
CA ALA A 197 -4.85 -8.84 -24.53
C ALA A 197 -6.31 -8.58 -24.13
#